data_AF-A0A2E9CBL2-F1
#
_entry.id   AF-A0A2E9CBL2-F1
#
_cell.length_a   1.000
_cell.length_b   1.000
_cell.length_c   1.000
_cell.angle_alpha   90.00
_cell.angle_beta   90.00
_cell.angle_gamma   90.00
#
_symmetry.space_group_name_H-M   'P 1'
#
loop_
_entity.id
_entity.type
_entity.pdbx_description
1 polymer ?
#
loop_
_entity_poly.entity_id
_entity_poly.type
_entity_poly.pdbx_seq_one_letter_code
_entity_poly.pdbx_strand_id
1 'polypeptide(L)'
;MNSLLQTSVFSSLEEELSNVASMISSAKVVQLMAPADIEGVLALAQLESALLDNSQHYRRRVLAPRRHVSRDHVPDLPQVDGLIIHIDPFHETQSSLETKENYVHIFPLSVSVKFGTSSKEHNGAVECVALCAAIASLLAPEGARVRKQRSMAISGSWLRGGADSDYDPVLSLMRDHLDTEGSIDICPLPEVPLPETDMIPGLSKMMLKRLSKGWPTMDVEQRSSAISELVLPALRMEGISTMRLEELVWHRIMIPGNDVDLASQLHNANLLWPEDLDQAKIHASSILDRLISSGHL
;
A
#
# COMPACT_ATOMS: atom_id res chain seq x y z
N MET A 1 9.43 -13.73 8.81
CA MET A 1 8.30 -13.06 8.13
C MET A 1 7.36 -14.17 7.72
N ASN A 2 6.08 -14.06 8.07
CA ASN A 2 5.10 -15.05 7.66
C ASN A 2 4.77 -14.80 6.18
N SER A 3 4.39 -15.83 5.43
CA SER A 3 4.04 -15.61 4.02
C SER A 3 2.75 -14.78 3.94
N LEU A 4 2.68 -13.79 3.03
CA LEU A 4 1.42 -13.08 2.77
C LEU A 4 0.34 -14.03 2.27
N LEU A 5 0.75 -15.10 1.58
CA LEU A 5 -0.18 -16.12 1.09
C LEU A 5 -0.88 -16.89 2.22
N GLN A 6 -0.40 -16.80 3.46
CA GLN A 6 -1.10 -17.35 4.62
C GLN A 6 -2.32 -16.51 5.04
N THR A 7 -2.40 -15.26 4.60
CA THR A 7 -3.56 -14.40 4.85
C THR A 7 -4.72 -14.85 3.96
N SER A 8 -5.94 -14.93 4.51
CA SER A 8 -7.13 -15.34 3.75
C SER A 8 -7.40 -14.47 2.51
N VAL A 9 -6.92 -13.22 2.52
CA VAL A 9 -6.90 -12.29 1.38
C VAL A 9 -6.34 -12.91 0.10
N PHE A 10 -5.28 -13.72 0.19
CA PHE A 10 -4.60 -14.26 -0.99
C PHE A 10 -4.94 -15.72 -1.27
N SER A 11 -5.78 -16.35 -0.45
CA SER A 11 -6.12 -17.78 -0.57
C SER A 11 -6.68 -18.15 -1.95
N SER A 12 -7.52 -17.30 -2.55
CA SER A 12 -8.07 -17.52 -3.89
C SER A 12 -7.12 -17.10 -5.03
N LEU A 13 -6.00 -16.45 -4.70
CA LEU A 13 -5.06 -15.88 -5.67
C LEU A 13 -3.72 -16.66 -5.71
N GLU A 14 -3.50 -17.59 -4.80
CA GLU A 14 -2.21 -18.28 -4.61
C GLU A 14 -1.68 -18.91 -5.90
N GLU A 15 -2.54 -19.59 -6.66
CA GLU A 15 -2.16 -20.23 -7.93
C GLU A 15 -1.73 -19.21 -8.98
N GLU A 16 -2.51 -18.14 -9.17
CA GLU A 16 -2.22 -17.07 -10.13
C GLU A 16 -0.91 -16.35 -9.78
N LEU A 17 -0.71 -16.01 -8.50
CA LEU A 17 0.50 -15.33 -8.03
C LEU A 17 1.74 -16.23 -8.15
N SER A 18 1.59 -17.54 -7.86
CA SER A 18 2.66 -18.53 -8.05
C SER A 18 3.02 -18.71 -9.52
N ASN A 19 2.04 -18.70 -10.41
CA ASN A 19 2.27 -18.73 -11.85
C ASN A 19 3.06 -17.48 -12.31
N VAL A 20 2.67 -16.29 -11.87
CA VAL A 20 3.41 -15.05 -12.20
C VAL A 20 4.83 -15.08 -11.66
N ALA A 21 5.05 -15.54 -10.42
CA ALA A 21 6.39 -15.69 -9.86
C ALA A 21 7.26 -16.69 -10.66
N SER A 22 6.66 -17.78 -11.13
CA SER A 22 7.32 -18.76 -12.01
C SER A 22 7.71 -18.16 -13.36
N MET A 23 6.81 -17.39 -13.99
CA MET A 23 7.09 -16.67 -15.24
C MET A 23 8.26 -15.69 -15.05
N ILE A 24 8.26 -14.91 -13.96
CA ILE A 24 9.33 -13.97 -13.63
C ILE A 24 10.67 -14.69 -13.45
N SER A 25 10.68 -15.79 -12.70
CA SER A 25 11.89 -16.58 -12.42
C SER A 25 12.47 -17.24 -13.68
N SER A 26 11.60 -17.61 -14.63
CA SER A 26 11.99 -18.25 -15.89
C SER A 26 12.43 -17.25 -16.96
N ALA A 27 12.07 -15.98 -16.82
CA ALA A 27 12.37 -14.95 -17.80
C ALA A 27 13.86 -14.61 -17.81
N LYS A 28 14.45 -14.44 -19.00
CA LYS A 28 15.84 -14.00 -19.14
C LYS A 28 16.03 -12.55 -18.70
N VAL A 29 15.05 -11.69 -19.01
CA VAL A 29 14.99 -10.28 -18.63
C VAL A 29 13.55 -9.95 -18.30
N VAL A 30 13.33 -9.15 -17.25
CA VAL A 30 12.02 -8.67 -16.82
C VAL A 30 11.90 -7.18 -17.10
N GLN A 31 10.80 -6.73 -17.70
CA GLN A 31 10.51 -5.33 -17.95
C GLN A 31 9.40 -4.90 -17.00
N LEU A 32 9.73 -4.12 -15.98
CA LEU A 32 8.77 -3.58 -15.04
C LEU A 32 8.23 -2.25 -15.56
N MET A 33 6.91 -2.12 -15.63
CA MET A 33 6.23 -0.91 -16.08
C MET A 33 5.12 -0.54 -15.11
N ALA A 34 5.08 0.73 -14.67
CA ALA A 34 3.98 1.26 -13.86
C ALA A 34 3.88 2.78 -14.04
N PRO A 35 2.72 3.40 -13.77
CA PRO A 35 2.56 4.85 -13.86
C PRO A 35 3.39 5.60 -12.81
N ALA A 36 3.75 6.84 -13.13
CA ALA A 36 4.48 7.76 -12.25
C ALA A 36 3.58 8.36 -11.14
N ASP A 37 2.74 7.54 -10.53
CA ASP A 37 1.92 7.87 -9.36
C ASP A 37 2.42 7.05 -8.16
N ILE A 38 2.05 7.44 -6.94
CA ILE A 38 2.58 6.84 -5.72
C ILE A 38 2.25 5.34 -5.65
N GLU A 39 1.05 4.92 -6.06
CA GLU A 39 0.60 3.52 -6.10
C GLU A 39 1.47 2.67 -7.04
N GLY A 40 1.78 3.21 -8.22
CA GLY A 40 2.63 2.55 -9.21
C GLY A 40 4.07 2.41 -8.69
N VAL A 41 4.59 3.45 -8.06
CA VAL A 41 5.94 3.45 -7.47
C VAL A 41 6.05 2.46 -6.30
N LEU A 42 5.06 2.43 -5.40
CA LEU A 42 5.02 1.48 -4.29
C LEU A 42 4.97 0.03 -4.80
N ALA A 43 4.17 -0.24 -5.83
CA ALA A 43 4.08 -1.58 -6.42
C ALA A 43 5.39 -1.98 -7.15
N LEU A 44 6.03 -1.05 -7.88
CA LEU A 44 7.35 -1.27 -8.47
C LEU A 44 8.40 -1.59 -7.42
N ALA A 45 8.41 -0.88 -6.29
CA ALA A 45 9.38 -1.07 -5.23
C ALA A 45 9.36 -2.51 -4.67
N GLN A 46 8.17 -3.12 -4.58
CA GLN A 46 8.00 -4.50 -4.13
C GLN A 46 8.69 -5.49 -5.07
N LEU A 47 8.31 -5.50 -6.35
CA LEU A 47 8.87 -6.44 -7.33
C LEU A 47 10.35 -6.19 -7.57
N GLU A 48 10.75 -4.93 -7.70
CA GLU A 48 12.14 -4.61 -7.99
C GLU A 48 13.08 -5.00 -6.84
N SER A 49 12.63 -4.87 -5.59
CA SER A 49 13.36 -5.35 -4.43
C SER A 49 13.63 -6.86 -4.52
N ALA A 50 12.64 -7.66 -4.94
CA ALA A 50 12.81 -9.10 -5.12
C ALA A 50 13.75 -9.45 -6.28
N LEU A 51 13.63 -8.74 -7.42
CA LEU A 51 14.52 -8.93 -8.56
C LEU A 51 15.97 -8.62 -8.19
N LEU A 52 16.20 -7.54 -7.44
CA LEU A 52 17.53 -7.17 -6.93
C LEU A 52 18.08 -8.19 -5.93
N ASP A 53 17.26 -8.66 -5.00
CA ASP A 53 17.68 -9.65 -4.00
C ASP A 53 18.05 -11.00 -4.66
N ASN A 54 17.41 -11.35 -5.78
CA ASN A 54 17.73 -12.54 -6.57
C ASN A 54 18.73 -12.31 -7.71
N SER A 55 19.28 -11.10 -7.86
CA SER A 55 20.17 -10.73 -8.99
C SER A 55 19.56 -10.98 -10.38
N GLN A 56 18.23 -10.88 -10.51
CA GLN A 56 17.51 -11.07 -11.76
C GLN A 56 17.71 -9.85 -12.66
N HIS A 57 17.96 -10.08 -13.95
CA HIS A 57 18.08 -8.98 -14.92
C HIS A 57 16.72 -8.33 -15.17
N TYR A 58 16.64 -7.03 -14.95
CA TYR A 58 15.42 -6.28 -15.21
C TYR A 58 15.71 -4.90 -15.82
N ARG A 59 14.67 -4.29 -16.37
CA ARG A 59 14.62 -2.88 -16.72
C ARG A 59 13.33 -2.30 -16.19
N ARG A 60 13.41 -1.10 -15.63
CA ARG A 60 12.24 -0.34 -15.19
C ARG A 60 11.85 0.70 -16.24
N ARG A 61 10.55 0.93 -16.40
CA ARG A 61 9.99 2.01 -17.20
C ARG A 61 8.84 2.66 -16.44
N VAL A 62 9.08 3.89 -16.01
CA VAL A 62 8.07 4.72 -15.36
C VAL A 62 7.21 5.37 -16.45
N LEU A 63 5.92 5.03 -16.49
CA LEU A 63 4.95 5.54 -17.44
C LEU A 63 4.47 6.94 -17.05
N ALA A 64 3.66 7.58 -17.90
CA ALA A 64 3.03 8.85 -17.54
C ALA A 64 2.10 8.66 -16.33
N PRO A 65 1.97 9.65 -15.43
CA PRO A 65 1.01 9.59 -14.34
C PRO A 65 -0.42 9.59 -14.86
N ARG A 66 -1.35 9.02 -14.10
CA ARG A 66 -2.76 8.84 -14.48
C ARG A 66 -3.45 10.14 -14.90
N ARG A 67 -3.11 11.26 -14.27
CA ARG A 67 -3.70 12.59 -14.59
C ARG A 67 -3.29 13.14 -15.96
N HIS A 68 -2.19 12.64 -16.54
CA HIS A 68 -1.65 13.09 -17.83
C HIS A 68 -2.06 12.19 -19.00
N VAL A 69 -2.86 11.16 -18.75
CA VAL A 69 -3.36 10.23 -19.76
C VAL A 69 -4.88 10.17 -19.75
N SER A 70 -5.49 9.93 -20.90
CA SER A 70 -6.93 9.68 -20.97
C SER A 70 -7.29 8.38 -20.26
N ARG A 71 -8.55 8.25 -19.81
CA ARG A 71 -9.02 7.03 -19.14
C ARG A 71 -8.87 5.78 -20.02
N ASP A 72 -9.08 5.93 -21.32
CA ASP A 72 -9.01 4.83 -22.30
C ASP A 72 -7.62 4.69 -22.92
N HIS A 73 -6.61 5.36 -22.37
CA HIS A 73 -5.24 5.25 -22.87
C HIS A 73 -4.70 3.85 -22.59
N VAL A 74 -4.37 3.12 -23.66
CA VAL A 74 -3.61 1.87 -23.57
C VAL A 74 -2.14 2.21 -23.78
N PRO A 75 -1.26 1.94 -22.80
CA PRO A 75 0.15 2.25 -22.94
C PRO A 75 0.81 1.36 -24.00
N ASP A 76 1.68 1.95 -24.81
CA ASP A 76 2.46 1.21 -25.80
C ASP A 76 3.45 0.25 -25.12
N LEU A 77 3.17 -1.05 -25.27
CA LEU A 77 4.07 -2.10 -24.79
C LEU A 77 5.37 -2.09 -25.60
N PRO A 78 6.53 -2.10 -24.94
CA PRO A 78 7.81 -2.14 -25.64
C PRO A 78 7.97 -3.45 -26.41
N GLN A 79 8.46 -3.37 -27.65
CA GLN A 79 8.89 -4.56 -28.40
C GLN A 79 10.30 -4.96 -27.95
N VAL A 80 10.37 -5.77 -26.90
CA VAL A 80 11.62 -6.21 -26.27
C VAL A 80 11.56 -7.69 -25.93
N ASP A 81 12.72 -8.33 -25.96
CA ASP A 81 12.85 -9.71 -25.47
C ASP A 81 12.64 -9.77 -23.96
N GLY A 82 11.99 -10.84 -23.50
CA GLY A 82 11.75 -11.11 -22.08
C GLY A 82 10.29 -10.92 -21.66
N LEU A 83 10.06 -10.94 -20.35
CA LEU A 83 8.73 -10.84 -19.75
C LEU A 83 8.40 -9.38 -19.43
N ILE A 84 7.26 -8.90 -19.91
CA ILE A 84 6.73 -7.60 -19.52
C ILE A 84 5.78 -7.76 -18.33
N ILE A 85 6.04 -7.04 -17.25
CA ILE A 85 5.14 -6.88 -16.11
C ILE A 85 4.59 -5.46 -16.15
N HIS A 86 3.34 -5.32 -16.55
CA HIS A 86 2.63 -4.06 -16.56
C HIS A 86 1.75 -3.96 -15.31
N ILE A 87 2.04 -2.99 -14.45
CA ILE A 87 1.31 -2.72 -13.21
C ILE A 87 0.42 -1.51 -13.45
N ASP A 88 -0.89 -1.72 -13.43
CA ASP A 88 -1.90 -0.70 -13.66
C ASP A 88 -2.82 -0.57 -12.42
N PRO A 89 -2.40 0.21 -11.41
CA PRO A 89 -3.17 0.37 -10.18
C PRO A 89 -4.49 1.11 -10.37
N PHE A 90 -4.70 1.78 -11.52
CA PHE A 90 -5.90 2.57 -11.81
C PHE A 90 -6.88 1.86 -12.74
N HIS A 91 -6.57 0.62 -13.13
CA HIS A 91 -7.48 -0.21 -13.89
C HIS A 91 -8.69 -0.62 -13.05
N GLU A 92 -9.81 -0.91 -13.71
CA GLU A 92 -11.00 -1.45 -13.04
C GLU A 92 -10.68 -2.81 -12.41
N THR A 93 -11.21 -3.03 -11.20
CA THR A 93 -11.02 -4.29 -10.48
C THR A 93 -11.59 -5.47 -11.27
N GLN A 94 -10.78 -6.51 -11.44
CA GLN A 94 -11.15 -7.74 -12.17
C GLN A 94 -11.15 -8.95 -11.23
N SER A 95 -11.60 -10.10 -11.72
CA SER A 95 -11.62 -11.35 -10.96
C SER A 95 -10.32 -12.16 -11.01
N SER A 96 -9.46 -11.92 -11.99
CA SER A 96 -8.23 -12.70 -12.23
C SER A 96 -7.19 -11.86 -12.99
N LEU A 97 -5.91 -12.16 -12.81
CA LEU A 97 -4.82 -11.53 -13.57
C LEU A 97 -4.89 -11.88 -15.06
N GLU A 98 -4.38 -10.97 -15.91
CA GLU A 98 -4.20 -11.25 -17.32
C GLU A 98 -2.75 -11.71 -17.57
N THR A 99 -2.59 -12.96 -18.02
CA THR A 99 -1.29 -13.54 -18.35
C THR A 99 -1.27 -14.05 -19.80
N LYS A 100 -0.17 -13.80 -20.49
CA LYS A 100 0.17 -14.25 -21.85
C LYS A 100 1.64 -14.67 -21.86
N GLU A 101 2.10 -15.35 -22.92
CA GLU A 101 3.43 -15.97 -23.00
C GLU A 101 4.60 -15.07 -22.50
N ASN A 102 4.59 -13.78 -22.84
CA ASN A 102 5.63 -12.82 -22.43
C ASN A 102 5.05 -11.53 -21.81
N TYR A 103 3.85 -11.61 -21.25
CA TYR A 103 3.16 -10.45 -20.69
C TYR A 103 2.30 -10.81 -19.48
N VAL A 104 2.43 -10.04 -18.41
CA VAL A 104 1.56 -10.09 -17.24
C VAL A 104 1.03 -8.68 -17.00
N HIS A 105 -0.29 -8.56 -16.89
CA HIS A 105 -0.96 -7.36 -16.45
C HIS A 105 -1.40 -7.53 -15.01
N ILE A 106 -0.90 -6.69 -14.13
CA ILE A 106 -1.27 -6.63 -12.71
C ILE A 106 -2.15 -5.41 -12.52
N PHE A 107 -3.39 -5.66 -12.12
CA PHE A 107 -4.40 -4.66 -11.76
C PHE A 107 -5.10 -5.11 -10.49
N PRO A 108 -5.90 -4.25 -9.82
CA PRO A 108 -6.60 -4.65 -8.61
C PRO A 108 -7.53 -5.86 -8.84
N LEU A 109 -7.56 -6.78 -7.89
CA LEU A 109 -8.36 -8.02 -7.98
C LEU A 109 -9.47 -8.07 -6.93
N SER A 110 -10.68 -8.45 -7.33
CA SER A 110 -11.78 -8.69 -6.40
C SER A 110 -11.56 -10.00 -5.65
N VAL A 111 -11.74 -9.97 -4.33
CA VAL A 111 -11.61 -11.15 -3.47
C VAL A 111 -12.80 -11.26 -2.53
N SER A 112 -13.15 -12.50 -2.17
CA SER A 112 -14.09 -12.82 -1.09
C SER A 112 -13.29 -13.39 0.08
N VAL A 113 -13.38 -12.76 1.23
CA VAL A 113 -12.63 -13.14 2.43
C VAL A 113 -13.56 -13.52 3.57
N LYS A 114 -13.10 -14.47 4.39
CA LYS A 114 -13.75 -14.87 5.65
C LYS A 114 -12.91 -14.41 6.82
N PHE A 115 -13.55 -13.76 7.78
CA PHE A 115 -12.99 -13.56 9.11
C PHE A 115 -13.16 -14.84 9.91
N GLY A 116 -12.13 -15.28 10.63
CA GLY A 116 -11.98 -16.66 11.13
C GLY A 116 -13.26 -17.36 11.62
N THR A 117 -14.05 -16.74 12.51
CA THR A 117 -15.28 -17.32 13.08
C THR A 117 -16.57 -16.84 12.42
N SER A 118 -16.49 -15.93 11.45
CA SER A 118 -17.65 -15.42 10.73
C SER A 118 -18.12 -16.42 9.67
N SER A 119 -19.43 -16.68 9.65
CA SER A 119 -20.06 -17.42 8.54
C SER A 119 -20.29 -16.55 7.30
N LYS A 120 -20.09 -15.22 7.42
CA LYS A 120 -20.30 -14.27 6.33
C LYS A 120 -19.00 -14.08 5.54
N GLU A 121 -19.16 -14.11 4.23
CA GLU A 121 -18.14 -13.67 3.28
C GLU A 121 -18.21 -12.16 3.11
N HIS A 122 -17.03 -11.54 3.07
CA HIS A 122 -16.86 -10.12 2.87
C HIS A 122 -16.13 -9.91 1.55
N ASN A 123 -16.69 -9.08 0.68
CA ASN A 123 -16.05 -8.75 -0.59
C ASN A 123 -15.12 -7.56 -0.40
N GLY A 124 -13.96 -7.61 -1.03
CA GLY A 124 -13.00 -6.52 -1.08
C GLY A 124 -12.19 -6.57 -2.37
N ALA A 125 -11.17 -5.74 -2.44
CA ALA A 125 -10.24 -5.73 -3.55
C ALA A 125 -8.79 -5.67 -3.05
N VAL A 126 -7.92 -6.44 -3.69
CA VAL A 126 -6.49 -6.45 -3.40
C VAL A 126 -5.78 -5.55 -4.40
N GLU A 127 -5.09 -4.53 -3.90
CA GLU A 127 -4.38 -3.58 -4.75
C GLU A 127 -3.08 -4.14 -5.32
N CYS A 128 -2.63 -3.53 -6.43
CA CYS A 128 -1.38 -3.87 -7.09
C CYS A 128 -0.18 -3.90 -6.13
N VAL A 129 -0.12 -3.01 -5.14
CA VAL A 129 0.97 -2.99 -4.15
C VAL A 129 1.02 -4.30 -3.35
N ALA A 130 -0.14 -4.75 -2.85
CA ALA A 130 -0.26 -5.98 -2.09
C ALA A 130 -0.02 -7.22 -2.96
N LEU A 131 -0.54 -7.24 -4.19
CA LEU A 131 -0.27 -8.31 -5.18
C LEU A 131 1.23 -8.41 -5.49
N CYS A 132 1.87 -7.27 -5.75
CA CYS A 132 3.31 -7.21 -6.00
C CYS A 132 4.14 -7.62 -4.79
N ALA A 133 3.72 -7.27 -3.57
CA ALA A 133 4.37 -7.71 -2.33
C ALA A 133 4.27 -9.23 -2.12
N ALA A 134 3.13 -9.83 -2.45
CA ALA A 134 2.94 -11.27 -2.39
C ALA A 134 3.83 -12.00 -3.42
N ILE A 135 3.88 -11.52 -4.67
CA ILE A 135 4.78 -12.04 -5.70
C ILE A 135 6.25 -11.86 -5.30
N ALA A 136 6.62 -10.70 -4.75
CA ALA A 136 7.96 -10.42 -4.27
C ALA A 136 8.38 -11.39 -3.16
N SER A 137 7.46 -11.73 -2.25
CA SER A 137 7.67 -12.72 -1.17
C SER A 137 7.84 -14.14 -1.71
N LEU A 138 7.17 -14.49 -2.81
CA LEU A 138 7.37 -15.76 -3.51
C LEU A 138 8.73 -15.84 -4.19
N LEU A 139 9.16 -14.75 -4.83
CA LEU A 139 10.42 -14.69 -5.55
C LEU A 139 11.62 -14.71 -4.60
N ALA A 140 11.61 -13.86 -3.58
CA ALA A 140 12.74 -13.68 -2.66
C ALA A 140 12.26 -13.70 -1.19
N PRO A 141 11.84 -14.87 -0.67
CA PRO A 141 11.26 -14.99 0.68
C PRO A 141 12.21 -14.53 1.80
N GLU A 142 13.51 -14.74 1.61
CA GLU A 142 14.56 -14.29 2.53
C GLU A 142 15.27 -13.01 2.05
N GLY A 143 14.72 -12.33 1.04
CA GLY A 143 15.27 -11.11 0.48
C GLY A 143 15.36 -9.97 1.50
N ALA A 144 16.53 -9.35 1.62
CA ALA A 144 16.75 -8.26 2.56
C ALA A 144 15.95 -7.01 2.19
N ARG A 145 15.84 -6.68 0.89
CA ARG A 145 15.04 -5.54 0.41
C ARG A 145 13.56 -5.85 0.46
N VAL A 146 13.16 -7.08 0.10
CA VAL A 146 11.76 -7.53 0.24
C VAL A 146 11.30 -7.41 1.69
N ARG A 147 12.13 -7.83 2.66
CA ARG A 147 11.83 -7.68 4.08
C ARG A 147 11.70 -6.22 4.51
N LYS A 148 12.54 -5.31 4.00
CA LYS A 148 12.42 -3.87 4.27
C LYS A 148 11.13 -3.26 3.71
N GLN A 149 10.70 -3.73 2.55
CA GLN A 149 9.47 -3.28 1.88
C GLN A 149 8.18 -3.82 2.50
N ARG A 150 8.29 -4.71 3.49
CA ARG A 150 7.16 -5.49 3.99
C ARG A 150 6.03 -4.63 4.56
N SER A 151 6.37 -3.63 5.38
CA SER A 151 5.39 -2.70 5.95
C SER A 151 4.61 -1.92 4.89
N MET A 152 5.24 -1.66 3.74
CA MET A 152 4.62 -0.93 2.63
C MET A 152 3.62 -1.77 1.83
N ALA A 153 3.49 -3.08 2.07
CA ALA A 153 2.54 -3.94 1.34
C ALA A 153 1.07 -3.49 1.50
N ILE A 154 0.73 -2.85 2.62
CA ILE A 154 -0.63 -2.37 2.92
C ILE A 154 -0.96 -0.99 2.34
N SER A 155 0.06 -0.25 1.89
CA SER A 155 -0.09 1.15 1.43
C SER A 155 -1.09 1.30 0.28
N GLY A 156 -1.21 0.31 -0.61
CA GLY A 156 -2.22 0.31 -1.67
C GLY A 156 -3.65 0.36 -1.13
N SER A 157 -3.97 -0.47 -0.12
CA SER A 157 -5.29 -0.46 0.53
C SER A 157 -5.58 0.87 1.23
N TRP A 158 -4.55 1.53 1.79
CA TRP A 158 -4.71 2.88 2.32
C TRP A 158 -5.03 3.91 1.24
N LEU A 159 -4.29 3.89 0.13
CA LEU A 159 -4.43 4.86 -0.96
C LEU A 159 -5.75 4.67 -1.75
N ARG A 160 -6.30 3.46 -1.76
CA ARG A 160 -7.60 3.20 -2.35
C ARG A 160 -8.70 3.91 -1.54
N GLY A 161 -9.72 4.39 -2.25
CA GLY A 161 -10.94 4.94 -1.65
C GLY A 161 -11.82 3.93 -0.90
N GLY A 162 -11.40 2.68 -0.73
CA GLY A 162 -12.17 1.65 -0.02
C GLY A 162 -12.47 2.07 1.42
N ALA A 163 -11.46 2.61 2.12
CA ALA A 163 -11.62 3.17 3.46
C ALA A 163 -12.44 4.48 3.51
N ASP A 164 -12.80 5.06 2.35
CA ASP A 164 -13.64 6.26 2.27
C ASP A 164 -15.12 5.94 2.12
N SER A 165 -15.48 4.76 1.57
CA SER A 165 -16.89 4.40 1.33
C SER A 165 -17.48 3.47 2.39
N ASP A 166 -16.78 2.38 2.73
CA ASP A 166 -17.29 1.30 3.58
C ASP A 166 -16.14 0.65 4.38
N TYR A 167 -16.48 -0.32 5.22
CA TYR A 167 -15.48 -1.20 5.84
C TYR A 167 -14.67 -1.95 4.77
N ASP A 168 -13.34 -1.79 4.78
CA ASP A 168 -12.43 -2.52 3.90
C ASP A 168 -11.87 -3.78 4.61
N PRO A 169 -12.35 -5.00 4.24
CA PRO A 169 -11.91 -6.22 4.88
C PRO A 169 -10.47 -6.59 4.49
N VAL A 170 -9.98 -6.16 3.33
CA VAL A 170 -8.60 -6.44 2.88
C VAL A 170 -7.63 -5.59 3.69
N LEU A 171 -7.92 -4.30 3.87
CA LEU A 171 -7.12 -3.41 4.74
C LEU A 171 -7.00 -4.00 6.14
N SER A 172 -8.12 -4.40 6.74
CA SER A 172 -8.15 -4.95 8.10
C SER A 172 -7.32 -6.23 8.23
N LEU A 173 -7.52 -7.21 7.33
CA LEU A 173 -6.81 -8.49 7.38
C LEU A 173 -5.30 -8.33 7.12
N MET A 174 -4.93 -7.44 6.18
CA MET A 174 -3.53 -7.12 5.92
C MET A 174 -2.88 -6.46 7.14
N ARG A 175 -3.58 -5.49 7.76
CA ARG A 175 -3.11 -4.80 8.96
C ARG A 175 -2.83 -5.78 10.08
N ASP A 176 -3.82 -6.62 10.42
CA ASP A 176 -3.72 -7.57 11.51
C ASP A 176 -2.63 -8.62 11.25
N HIS A 177 -2.46 -9.07 9.99
CA HIS A 177 -1.40 -9.99 9.60
C HIS A 177 -0.01 -9.36 9.78
N LEU A 178 0.19 -8.14 9.25
CA LEU A 178 1.47 -7.43 9.32
C LEU A 178 1.84 -7.05 10.76
N ASP A 179 0.87 -6.69 11.59
CA ASP A 179 1.04 -6.39 13.01
C ASP A 179 1.41 -7.66 13.79
N THR A 180 0.67 -8.75 13.61
CA THR A 180 0.93 -10.03 14.28
C THR A 180 2.31 -10.59 13.96
N GLU A 181 2.83 -10.37 12.76
CA GLU A 181 4.19 -10.80 12.38
C GLU A 181 5.29 -9.78 12.74
N GLY A 182 4.93 -8.61 13.28
CA GLY A 182 5.85 -7.56 13.73
C GLY A 182 6.47 -6.71 12.63
N SER A 183 5.82 -6.64 11.45
CA SER A 183 6.28 -5.76 10.35
C SER A 183 5.79 -4.32 10.49
N ILE A 184 4.69 -4.14 11.23
CA ILE A 184 4.13 -2.86 11.62
C ILE A 184 3.68 -2.95 13.08
N ASP A 185 3.43 -1.80 13.70
CA ASP A 185 2.71 -1.69 14.97
C ASP A 185 1.49 -0.80 14.78
N ILE A 186 0.38 -1.10 15.45
CA ILE A 186 -0.84 -0.27 15.41
C ILE A 186 -0.98 0.54 16.70
N CYS A 187 -1.14 1.86 16.57
CA CYS A 187 -1.37 2.74 17.71
C CYS A 187 -2.42 3.82 17.41
N PRO A 188 -3.03 4.43 18.44
CA PRO A 188 -3.92 5.58 18.25
C PRO A 188 -3.12 6.85 17.96
N LEU A 189 -3.75 7.82 17.31
CA LEU A 189 -3.14 9.09 16.88
C LEU A 189 -2.32 9.82 17.96
N PRO A 190 -2.76 9.89 19.25
CA PRO A 190 -1.96 10.54 20.29
C PRO A 190 -0.61 9.86 20.61
N GLU A 191 -0.43 8.59 20.25
CA GLU A 191 0.80 7.83 20.45
C GLU A 191 1.80 7.99 19.29
N VAL A 192 1.36 8.51 18.15
CA VAL A 192 2.25 8.77 17.00
C VAL A 192 3.20 9.93 17.37
N PRO A 193 4.53 9.78 17.22
CA PRO A 193 5.47 10.84 17.54
C PRO A 193 5.35 12.09 16.66
N LEU A 194 5.26 11.89 15.34
CA LEU A 194 5.23 12.96 14.34
C LEU A 194 4.07 12.78 13.32
N PRO A 195 2.80 12.84 13.76
CA PRO A 195 1.67 12.69 12.87
C PRO A 195 1.47 13.94 12.01
N GLU A 196 1.21 13.72 10.72
CA GLU A 196 0.57 14.71 9.87
C GLU A 196 -0.94 14.70 10.10
N THR A 197 -1.47 15.86 10.49
CA THR A 197 -2.86 16.04 10.92
C THR A 197 -3.70 16.78 9.89
N ASP A 198 -3.09 17.39 8.87
CA ASP A 198 -3.81 18.19 7.87
C ASP A 198 -4.78 17.33 7.03
N MET A 199 -4.61 16.01 7.04
CA MET A 199 -5.54 15.02 6.51
C MET A 199 -6.83 14.83 7.34
N ILE A 200 -6.92 15.36 8.56
CA ILE A 200 -8.12 15.29 9.42
C ILE A 200 -8.72 16.71 9.52
N PRO A 201 -9.77 17.02 8.75
CA PRO A 201 -10.40 18.33 8.75
C PRO A 201 -10.80 18.81 10.15
N GLY A 202 -10.45 20.04 10.50
CA GLY A 202 -10.85 20.65 11.77
C GLY A 202 -10.12 20.13 13.01
N LEU A 203 -9.18 19.19 12.88
CA LEU A 203 -8.42 18.66 14.00
C LEU A 203 -7.47 19.73 14.58
N SER A 204 -7.53 19.94 15.90
CA SER A 204 -6.66 20.90 16.57
C SER A 204 -5.29 20.28 16.91
N LYS A 205 -4.23 20.72 16.20
CA LYS A 205 -2.82 20.38 16.51
C LYS A 205 -2.46 20.65 17.98
N MET A 206 -3.00 21.72 18.55
CA MET A 206 -2.77 22.09 19.96
C MET A 206 -3.44 21.10 20.93
N MET A 207 -4.69 20.71 20.66
CA MET A 207 -5.40 19.73 21.49
C MET A 207 -4.74 18.36 21.41
N LEU A 208 -4.35 17.91 20.20
CA LEU A 208 -3.61 16.66 20.02
C LEU A 208 -2.31 16.68 20.82
N LYS A 209 -1.50 17.73 20.71
CA LYS A 209 -0.24 17.85 21.47
C LYS A 209 -0.45 17.80 22.99
N ARG A 210 -1.55 18.36 23.50
CA ARG A 210 -1.90 18.27 24.92
C ARG A 210 -2.33 16.85 25.28
N LEU A 211 -3.12 16.21 24.43
CA LEU A 211 -3.60 14.84 24.63
C LEU A 211 -2.43 13.85 24.65
N SER A 212 -1.51 13.91 23.67
CA SER A 212 -0.32 13.04 23.61
C SER A 212 0.52 13.09 24.89
N LYS A 213 0.63 14.27 25.53
CA LYS A 213 1.36 14.40 26.82
C LYS A 213 0.66 13.74 27.99
N GLY A 214 -0.67 13.77 28.02
CA GLY A 214 -1.48 13.15 29.08
C GLY A 214 -1.81 11.67 28.82
N TRP A 215 -1.64 11.22 27.57
CA TRP A 215 -2.05 9.89 27.12
C TRP A 215 -1.49 8.72 27.97
N PRO A 216 -0.22 8.73 28.39
CA PRO A 216 0.34 7.63 29.20
C PRO A 216 -0.29 7.51 30.60
N THR A 217 -0.94 8.56 31.11
CA THR A 217 -1.56 8.55 32.45
C THR A 217 -3.06 8.24 32.41
N MET A 218 -3.65 8.08 31.23
CA MET A 218 -5.08 7.87 31.05
C MET A 218 -5.44 6.38 31.01
N ASP A 219 -6.57 6.03 31.64
CA ASP A 219 -7.21 4.73 31.45
C ASP A 219 -8.01 4.65 30.13
N VAL A 220 -8.61 3.48 29.86
CA VAL A 220 -9.32 3.21 28.60
C VAL A 220 -10.53 4.13 28.40
N GLU A 221 -11.29 4.42 29.47
CA GLU A 221 -12.49 5.25 29.39
C GLU A 221 -12.11 6.72 29.13
N GLN A 222 -11.08 7.20 29.82
CA GLN A 222 -10.51 8.53 29.63
C GLN A 222 -9.97 8.71 28.21
N ARG A 223 -9.26 7.71 27.67
CA ARG A 223 -8.74 7.72 26.29
C ARG A 223 -9.87 7.81 25.26
N SER A 224 -10.91 7.00 25.42
CA SER A 224 -12.10 7.02 24.54
C SER A 224 -12.82 8.36 24.55
N SER A 225 -13.04 8.93 25.75
CA SER A 225 -13.66 10.24 25.90
C SER A 225 -12.81 11.35 25.29
N ALA A 226 -11.49 11.34 25.55
CA ALA A 226 -10.58 12.37 25.06
C ALA A 226 -10.41 12.35 23.54
N ILE A 227 -10.38 11.16 22.92
CA ILE A 227 -10.39 11.05 21.45
C ILE A 227 -11.72 11.58 20.89
N SER A 228 -12.85 11.22 21.49
CA SER A 228 -14.17 11.69 21.04
C SER A 228 -14.26 13.22 21.05
N GLU A 229 -13.72 13.87 22.08
CA GLU A 229 -13.63 15.34 22.15
C GLU A 229 -12.69 15.91 21.08
N LEU A 230 -11.53 15.27 20.87
CA LEU A 230 -10.53 15.70 19.89
C LEU A 230 -11.09 15.68 18.46
N VAL A 231 -11.84 14.66 18.09
CA VAL A 231 -12.31 14.44 16.70
C VAL A 231 -13.69 15.04 16.42
N LEU A 232 -14.40 15.52 17.44
CA LEU A 232 -15.72 16.13 17.30
C LEU A 232 -15.81 17.23 16.22
N PRO A 233 -14.78 18.11 16.03
CA PRO A 233 -14.80 19.06 14.93
C PRO A 233 -14.78 18.39 13.55
N ALA A 234 -14.02 17.30 13.39
CA ALA A 234 -13.89 16.58 12.12
C ALA A 234 -15.22 15.94 11.69
N LEU A 235 -16.01 15.46 12.65
CA LEU A 235 -17.35 14.90 12.40
C LEU A 235 -18.37 15.93 11.87
N ARG A 236 -18.07 17.23 11.97
CA ARG A 236 -18.95 18.32 11.52
C ARG A 236 -18.52 18.92 10.18
N MET A 237 -17.39 18.48 9.63
CA MET A 237 -16.82 18.99 8.39
C MET A 237 -16.99 17.97 7.27
N GLU A 238 -17.21 18.47 6.07
CA GLU A 238 -17.12 17.65 4.86
C GLU A 238 -15.64 17.36 4.54
N GLY A 239 -15.39 16.26 3.82
CA GLY A 239 -14.06 15.93 3.29
C GLY A 239 -13.38 14.71 3.91
N ILE A 240 -13.99 14.08 4.93
CA ILE A 240 -13.52 12.78 5.45
C ILE A 240 -14.70 11.89 5.81
N SER A 241 -14.62 10.59 5.50
CA SER A 241 -15.63 9.62 5.93
C SER A 241 -15.43 9.21 7.39
N THR A 242 -16.49 8.75 8.04
CA THR A 242 -16.38 8.21 9.42
C THR A 242 -15.41 7.04 9.50
N MET A 243 -15.38 6.16 8.48
CA MET A 243 -14.49 5.00 8.44
C MET A 243 -13.02 5.42 8.30
N ARG A 244 -12.73 6.38 7.40
CA ARG A 244 -11.38 6.93 7.26
C ARG A 244 -10.92 7.62 8.54
N LEU A 245 -11.81 8.37 9.18
CA LEU A 245 -11.52 9.03 10.45
C LEU A 245 -11.20 8.02 11.56
N GLU A 246 -11.93 6.91 11.62
CA GLU A 246 -11.67 5.84 12.59
C GLU A 246 -10.27 5.25 12.40
N GLU A 247 -9.88 4.92 11.17
CA GLU A 247 -8.53 4.43 10.87
C GLU A 247 -7.45 5.47 11.21
N LEU A 248 -7.68 6.75 10.91
CA LEU A 248 -6.74 7.84 11.22
C LEU A 248 -6.59 8.14 12.72
N VAL A 249 -7.54 7.70 13.53
CA VAL A 249 -7.58 8.06 14.95
C VAL A 249 -7.17 6.88 15.83
N TRP A 250 -7.59 5.67 15.47
CA TRP A 250 -7.40 4.47 16.28
C TRP A 250 -6.36 3.51 15.71
N HIS A 251 -6.16 3.49 14.40
CA HIS A 251 -5.39 2.45 13.72
C HIS A 251 -4.21 3.01 12.93
N ARG A 252 -3.41 3.89 13.56
CA ARG A 252 -2.20 4.43 12.91
C ARG A 252 -1.15 3.34 12.80
N ILE A 253 -0.70 3.14 11.56
CA ILE A 253 0.29 2.13 11.21
C ILE A 253 1.68 2.73 11.38
N MET A 254 2.41 2.26 12.40
CA MET A 254 3.80 2.59 12.64
C MET A 254 4.71 1.55 11.98
N ILE A 255 5.78 2.01 11.36
CA ILE A 255 6.86 1.14 10.88
C ILE A 255 7.93 1.11 11.98
N PRO A 256 8.35 -0.06 12.49
CA PRO A 256 9.35 -0.14 13.55
C PRO A 256 10.62 0.66 13.21
N GLY A 257 11.01 1.55 14.13
CA GLY A 257 12.16 2.44 13.95
C GLY A 257 11.89 3.74 13.19
N ASN A 258 10.63 4.04 12.86
CA ASN A 258 10.22 5.31 12.27
C ASN A 258 9.33 6.11 13.23
N ASP A 259 9.45 7.44 13.20
CA ASP A 259 8.69 8.37 14.04
C ASP A 259 7.40 8.88 13.37
N VAL A 260 7.26 8.64 12.06
CA VAL A 260 6.11 9.05 11.24
C VAL A 260 5.34 7.81 10.81
N ASP A 261 4.02 7.81 11.02
CA ASP A 261 3.15 6.71 10.59
C ASP A 261 2.99 6.66 9.06
N LEU A 262 2.51 5.53 8.57
CA LEU A 262 2.31 5.26 7.14
C LEU A 262 1.38 6.26 6.47
N ALA A 263 0.26 6.62 7.10
CA ALA A 263 -0.72 7.52 6.48
C ALA A 263 -0.11 8.91 6.28
N SER A 264 0.63 9.41 7.27
CA SER A 264 1.36 10.68 7.17
C SER A 264 2.49 10.65 6.14
N GLN A 265 3.25 9.56 6.06
CA GLN A 265 4.24 9.36 5.00
C GLN A 265 3.60 9.45 3.61
N LEU A 266 2.50 8.72 3.39
CA LEU A 266 1.79 8.68 2.10
C LEU A 266 1.17 10.03 1.73
N HIS A 267 0.57 10.74 2.70
CA HIS A 267 0.00 12.05 2.47
C HIS A 267 1.05 13.09 2.09
N ASN A 268 2.17 13.14 2.82
CA ASN A 268 3.26 14.06 2.52
C ASN A 268 3.91 13.76 1.18
N ALA A 269 4.10 12.47 0.84
CA ALA A 269 4.59 12.08 -0.47
C ALA A 269 3.65 12.53 -1.59
N ASN A 270 2.34 12.36 -1.44
CA ASN A 270 1.35 12.82 -2.41
C ASN A 270 1.32 14.36 -2.57
N LEU A 271 1.42 15.11 -1.48
CA LEU A 271 1.45 16.59 -1.53
C LEU A 271 2.68 17.13 -2.28
N LEU A 272 3.80 16.41 -2.22
CA LEU A 272 5.05 16.79 -2.88
C LEU A 272 5.15 16.27 -4.32
N TRP A 273 4.14 15.54 -4.81
CA TRP A 273 4.19 14.94 -6.14
C TRP A 273 4.10 16.05 -7.21
N PRO A 274 5.11 16.23 -8.08
CA PRO A 274 5.12 17.33 -9.05
C PRO A 274 3.91 17.29 -9.97
N GLU A 275 3.42 18.43 -10.46
CA GLU A 275 2.33 18.50 -11.46
C GLU A 275 2.80 18.23 -12.89
N ASP A 276 4.02 18.64 -13.23
CA ASP A 276 4.61 18.45 -14.54
C ASP A 276 4.90 16.96 -14.84
N LEU A 277 4.73 16.54 -16.10
CA LEU A 277 4.88 15.15 -16.53
C LEU A 277 6.31 14.63 -16.34
N ASP A 278 7.31 15.39 -16.79
CA ASP A 278 8.70 14.94 -16.77
C ASP A 278 9.26 14.99 -15.35
N GLN A 279 8.92 16.03 -14.59
CA GLN A 279 9.26 16.12 -13.17
C GLN A 279 8.62 14.99 -12.36
N ALA A 280 7.37 14.61 -12.63
CA ALA A 280 6.72 13.50 -11.93
C ALA A 280 7.45 12.16 -12.18
N LYS A 281 7.92 11.90 -13.40
CA LYS A 281 8.70 10.68 -13.71
C LYS A 281 10.06 10.64 -12.99
N ILE A 282 10.74 11.78 -12.94
CA ILE A 282 12.01 11.91 -12.22
C ILE A 282 11.79 11.71 -10.71
N HIS A 283 10.76 12.36 -10.17
CA HIS A 283 10.39 12.24 -8.76
C HIS A 283 10.02 10.80 -8.41
N ALA A 284 9.16 10.15 -9.19
CA ALA A 284 8.77 8.75 -9.04
C ALA A 284 9.99 7.82 -9.00
N SER A 285 10.96 8.01 -9.90
CA SER A 285 12.19 7.22 -9.92
C SER A 285 13.04 7.45 -8.66
N SER A 286 13.14 8.69 -8.18
CA SER A 286 13.87 9.00 -6.94
C SER A 286 13.19 8.42 -5.69
N ILE A 287 11.86 8.43 -5.63
CA ILE A 287 11.10 7.83 -4.53
C ILE A 287 11.26 6.31 -4.55
N LEU A 288 11.20 5.70 -5.73
CA LEU A 288 11.42 4.26 -5.91
C LEU A 288 12.79 3.82 -5.38
N ASP A 289 13.87 4.55 -5.72
CA ASP A 289 15.21 4.24 -5.23
C ASP A 289 15.32 4.38 -3.70
N ARG A 290 14.67 5.41 -3.14
CA ARG A 290 14.61 5.58 -1.68
C ARG A 290 13.87 4.43 -1.01
N LEU A 291 12.71 4.04 -1.53
CA LEU A 291 11.94 2.91 -1.02
C LEU A 291 12.81 1.65 -1.03
N ILE A 292 13.38 1.27 -2.16
CA ILE A 292 14.21 0.05 -2.27
C ILE A 292 15.38 0.06 -1.27
N SER A 293 15.99 1.22 -1.02
CA SER A 293 17.11 1.33 -0.09
C SER A 293 16.70 1.31 1.40
N SER A 294 15.61 2.01 1.75
CA SER A 294 15.24 2.33 3.15
C SER A 294 14.01 1.58 3.68
N GLY A 295 13.13 1.09 2.80
CA GLY A 295 11.88 0.43 3.16
C GLY A 295 10.69 1.37 3.37
N HIS A 296 10.90 2.69 3.32
CA HIS A 296 9.87 3.69 3.63
C HIS A 296 10.04 5.00 2.83
N LEU A 297 9.09 5.94 2.93
CA LEU A 297 9.04 7.19 2.15
C LEU A 297 9.83 8.34 2.82
#